data_AF-A0A6J4BXM3-F1
#
_entry.id   AF-A0A6J4BXM3-F1
#
_cell.length_a   1.000
_cell.length_b   1.000
_cell.length_c   1.000
_cell.angle_alpha   90.00
_cell.angle_beta   90.00
_cell.angle_gamma   90.00
#
_symmetry.space_group_name_H-M   'P 1'
#
loop_
_entity.id
_entity.type
_entity.pdbx_description
1 polymer ?
#
loop_
_entity_poly.entity_id
_entity_poly.type
_entity_poly.pdbx_seq_one_letter_code
_entity_poly.pdbx_strand_id
1 'polypeptide(L)'
;MQSTYAYADLESEDWEAVRDDLDPKRRSDLLSGLLESFKQAGAVHLLEESSYIDRDFSAAFGAFYSTLHRQRPKQCRRIHFFASDLSRVWASSDPAQIAVSLQEEGRGNYLGYIVVRPLAHAPVSHALVSCRHGLPDGAEIAVRSVYRVHLLGAELEVEGAPLTEQGTLTGSCAQATIWAAGRHLHNRHSMAWFSVIDITEAAIKPTDSALSMSLPVGSESLNADNIVRALRSMGQHPVVYQSENNVWDIPHTRTISQYLDSGIPVIVGLKREDRVGHAVVAVGTVTEPLAPVAEAEPAPSDRTIHILVNDDQRGAYQLLPVTREATSPTGADLDAHGSGADETEPATTEASMDDAIFLIVPLPGKVFLKAEVAEAIARDKVEQMVEDRKKMLKLAKTKRSGPTWDADPEFYGRDPTTLLARTYLTSGWKYKHRMMRNTAAPELLDEIGVMQLPRFVWVTEFSLPADIVDPDPCKRLVRGHVVIDATGNRFDDGAVLLAHIPGIFMGEAFDGDKPGDEAATRLRIIGNDRAYFPKVRGWRDFTECAIQPATAA
;
A
#
# COMPACT_ATOMS: atom_id res chain seq x y z
N MET A 1 38.33 7.64 -3.19
CA MET A 1 37.16 8.53 -3.15
C MET A 1 36.66 8.50 -1.72
N GLN A 2 36.51 9.65 -1.07
CA GLN A 2 35.98 9.75 0.30
C GLN A 2 34.66 10.52 0.21
N SER A 3 33.59 9.98 0.80
CA SER A 3 32.35 10.73 0.97
C SER A 3 32.59 11.85 1.97
N THR A 4 32.10 13.05 1.66
CA THR A 4 32.04 14.16 2.61
C THR A 4 30.65 14.20 3.21
N TYR A 5 30.59 14.53 4.50
CA TYR A 5 29.34 14.65 5.23
C TYR A 5 29.19 16.08 5.72
N ALA A 6 28.04 16.69 5.45
CA ALA A 6 27.69 18.03 5.90
C ALA A 6 26.33 17.97 6.59
N TYR A 7 26.14 18.76 7.63
CA TYR A 7 24.90 18.79 8.40
C TYR A 7 24.44 20.23 8.62
N ALA A 8 23.13 20.42 8.72
CA ALA A 8 22.51 21.71 8.96
C ALA A 8 21.25 21.56 9.83
N ASP A 9 21.05 22.54 10.71
CA ASP A 9 19.84 22.70 11.52
C ASP A 9 18.75 23.36 10.67
N LEU A 10 17.54 22.82 10.71
CA LEU A 10 16.40 23.24 9.88
C LEU A 10 15.45 24.23 10.58
N GLU A 11 15.89 24.91 11.65
CA GLU A 11 15.04 25.84 12.40
C GLU A 11 14.75 27.16 11.62
N SER A 12 13.49 27.29 11.19
CA SER A 12 12.75 28.49 10.76
C SER A 12 13.15 29.26 9.48
N GLU A 13 14.38 29.20 8.94
CA GLU A 13 14.72 30.01 7.74
C GLU A 13 15.53 29.32 6.60
N ASP A 14 15.89 28.03 6.69
CA ASP A 14 16.90 27.44 5.77
C ASP A 14 16.36 26.51 4.65
N TRP A 15 15.06 26.21 4.62
CA TRP A 15 14.49 25.27 3.62
C TRP A 15 14.58 25.78 2.17
N GLU A 16 14.46 27.09 1.97
CA GLU A 16 14.62 27.75 0.68
C GLU A 16 16.06 27.65 0.16
N ALA A 17 17.04 27.82 1.06
CA ALA A 17 18.45 27.66 0.71
C ALA A 17 18.79 26.21 0.39
N VAL A 18 18.24 25.25 1.14
CA VAL A 18 18.35 23.82 0.82
C VAL A 18 17.78 23.53 -0.56
N ARG A 19 16.59 24.06 -0.89
CA ARG A 19 16.01 23.90 -2.23
C ARG A 19 16.91 24.49 -3.31
N ASP A 20 17.39 25.71 -3.11
CA ASP A 20 18.22 26.42 -4.10
C ASP A 20 19.58 25.75 -4.30
N ASP A 21 20.11 25.07 -3.29
CA ASP A 21 21.32 24.25 -3.42
C ASP A 21 21.07 22.92 -4.15
N LEU A 22 19.96 22.23 -3.85
CA LEU A 22 19.62 20.93 -4.46
C LEU A 22 19.08 21.05 -5.89
N ASP A 23 18.31 22.10 -6.18
CA ASP A 23 17.80 22.45 -7.51
C ASP A 23 17.89 23.96 -7.78
N PRO A 24 19.09 24.47 -8.15
CA PRO A 24 19.33 25.90 -8.36
C PRO A 24 18.49 26.53 -9.48
N LYS A 25 17.83 25.71 -10.31
CA LYS A 25 16.99 26.19 -11.41
C LYS A 25 15.51 26.11 -11.09
N ARG A 26 15.12 25.58 -9.92
CA ARG A 26 13.74 25.39 -9.47
C ARG A 26 12.86 24.78 -10.57
N ARG A 27 13.32 23.66 -11.12
CA ARG A 27 12.65 22.92 -12.21
C ARG A 27 11.94 21.66 -11.74
N SER A 28 12.17 21.23 -10.51
CA SER A 28 11.56 20.04 -9.92
C SER A 28 10.50 20.41 -8.90
N ASP A 29 9.24 20.32 -9.33
CA ASP A 29 8.10 20.42 -8.42
C ASP A 29 8.12 19.27 -7.41
N LEU A 30 8.55 18.09 -7.83
CA LEU A 30 8.69 16.92 -6.95
C LEU A 30 9.65 17.19 -5.79
N LEU A 31 10.83 17.76 -6.06
CA LEU A 31 11.78 18.07 -5.00
C LEU A 31 11.18 19.06 -3.99
N SER A 32 10.45 20.06 -4.48
CA SER A 32 9.78 21.04 -3.62
C SER A 32 8.72 20.37 -2.73
N GLY A 33 7.86 19.52 -3.31
CA GLY A 33 6.85 18.78 -2.56
C GLY A 33 7.44 17.79 -1.55
N LEU A 34 8.59 17.17 -1.87
CA LEU A 34 9.31 16.32 -0.93
C LEU A 34 9.89 17.09 0.25
N LEU A 35 10.51 18.25 0.02
CA LEU A 35 11.04 19.08 1.11
C LEU A 35 9.92 19.54 2.05
N GLU A 36 8.79 19.95 1.50
CA GLU A 36 7.60 20.27 2.30
C GLU A 36 7.09 19.04 3.07
N SER A 37 7.12 17.86 2.45
CA SER A 37 6.74 16.61 3.13
C SER A 37 7.62 16.30 4.35
N PHE A 38 8.93 16.56 4.26
CA PHE A 38 9.86 16.39 5.39
C PHE A 38 9.66 17.46 6.46
N LYS A 39 9.40 18.69 6.05
CA LYS A 39 9.08 19.80 6.97
C LYS A 39 7.81 19.49 7.78
N GLN A 40 6.74 19.03 7.13
CA GLN A 40 5.49 18.62 7.77
C GLN A 40 5.65 17.36 8.65
N ALA A 41 6.57 16.46 8.28
CA ALA A 41 6.95 15.33 9.13
C ALA A 41 7.78 15.74 10.37
N GLY A 42 8.09 17.04 10.54
CA GLY A 42 8.80 17.57 11.69
C GLY A 42 10.32 17.43 11.59
N ALA A 43 10.89 17.45 10.38
CA ALA A 43 12.34 17.44 10.21
C ALA A 43 12.98 18.68 10.82
N VAL A 44 13.95 18.47 11.72
CA VAL A 44 14.71 19.54 12.40
C VAL A 44 16.19 19.52 12.05
N HIS A 45 16.71 18.42 11.50
CA HIS A 45 18.12 18.30 11.14
C HIS A 45 18.27 17.54 9.81
N LEU A 46 19.20 17.98 8.97
CA LEU A 46 19.57 17.29 7.74
C LEU A 46 21.03 16.84 7.74
N LEU A 47 21.31 15.69 7.14
CA LEU A 47 22.67 15.20 6.89
C LEU A 47 22.82 14.87 5.41
N GLU A 48 23.78 15.50 4.74
CA GLU A 48 24.18 15.17 3.38
C GLU A 48 25.30 14.14 3.38
N GLU A 49 25.12 13.09 2.57
CA GLU A 49 26.19 12.24 2.06
C GLU A 49 26.52 12.65 0.61
N SER A 50 27.65 13.34 0.42
CA SER A 50 28.14 13.71 -0.90
C SER A 50 28.88 12.56 -1.57
N SER A 51 28.96 12.58 -2.91
CA SER A 51 29.61 11.53 -3.71
C SER A 51 28.97 10.14 -3.60
N TYR A 52 27.69 10.08 -3.28
CA TYR A 52 26.92 8.84 -3.18
C TYR A 52 26.81 8.13 -4.54
N ILE A 53 27.02 6.82 -4.56
CA ILE A 53 26.85 5.99 -5.75
C ILE A 53 25.47 5.34 -5.70
N ASP A 54 24.51 5.99 -6.34
CA ASP A 54 23.17 5.45 -6.47
C ASP A 54 23.13 4.28 -7.47
N ARG A 55 22.46 3.19 -7.09
CA ARG A 55 22.32 2.00 -7.93
C ARG A 55 21.43 2.27 -9.15
N ASP A 56 20.32 2.99 -8.98
CA ASP A 56 19.38 3.26 -10.06
C ASP A 56 19.98 4.25 -11.07
N PHE A 57 20.54 5.37 -10.59
CA PHE A 57 21.23 6.33 -11.47
C PHE A 57 22.49 5.73 -12.10
N SER A 58 23.22 4.83 -11.43
CA SER A 58 24.36 4.14 -12.03
C SER A 58 23.96 3.30 -13.26
N ALA A 59 22.79 2.66 -13.23
CA ALA A 59 22.28 1.90 -14.37
C ALA A 59 21.95 2.83 -15.55
N ALA A 60 21.21 3.92 -15.29
CA ALA A 60 20.91 4.94 -16.30
C ALA A 60 22.18 5.61 -16.85
N PHE A 61 23.16 5.88 -15.98
CA PHE A 61 24.44 6.46 -16.36
C PHE A 61 25.21 5.54 -17.30
N GLY A 62 25.32 4.25 -16.97
CA GLY A 62 25.99 3.26 -17.81
C GLY A 62 25.31 3.15 -19.17
N ALA A 63 23.99 3.01 -19.20
CA ALA A 63 23.22 2.78 -20.42
C ALA A 63 23.18 3.99 -21.36
N PHE A 64 23.15 5.23 -20.82
CA PHE A 64 22.93 6.42 -21.61
C PHE A 64 23.97 7.52 -21.37
N TYR A 65 24.04 8.04 -20.14
CA TYR A 65 24.79 9.29 -19.88
C TYR A 65 26.31 9.18 -20.10
N SER A 66 26.88 7.98 -19.99
CA SER A 66 28.30 7.71 -20.26
C SER A 66 28.70 7.93 -21.73
N THR A 67 27.72 7.89 -22.65
CA THR A 67 27.94 7.99 -24.10
C THR A 67 27.77 9.41 -24.65
N LEU A 68 27.28 10.34 -23.82
CA LEU A 68 26.99 11.71 -24.25
C LEU A 68 28.28 12.52 -24.47
N HIS A 69 28.24 13.43 -25.44
CA HIS A 69 29.34 14.37 -25.67
C HIS A 69 29.60 15.26 -24.44
N ARG A 70 28.53 15.80 -23.84
CA ARG A 70 28.63 16.53 -22.58
C ARG A 70 28.75 15.54 -21.42
N GLN A 71 29.96 15.39 -20.92
CA GLN A 71 30.25 14.59 -19.74
C GLN A 71 29.46 15.11 -18.53
N ARG A 72 28.86 14.18 -17.78
CA ARG A 72 28.13 14.45 -16.54
C ARG A 72 28.77 13.64 -15.42
N PRO A 73 28.77 14.15 -14.17
CA PRO A 73 29.21 13.34 -13.05
C PRO A 73 28.24 12.15 -12.84
N LYS A 74 28.80 11.04 -12.38
CA LYS A 74 28.02 9.84 -12.03
C LYS A 74 27.50 9.90 -10.59
N GLN A 75 28.16 10.69 -9.76
CA GLN A 75 27.91 10.78 -8.34
C GLN A 75 26.62 11.56 -8.04
N CYS A 76 25.85 11.01 -7.10
CA CYS A 76 24.68 11.64 -6.51
C CYS A 76 25.04 12.27 -5.17
N ARG A 77 24.08 13.01 -4.62
CA ARG A 77 24.03 13.42 -3.21
C ARG A 77 22.89 12.65 -2.56
N ARG A 78 23.02 12.25 -1.29
CA ARG A 78 21.93 11.65 -0.54
C ARG A 78 21.66 12.48 0.71
N ILE A 79 20.47 13.04 0.81
CA ILE A 79 20.07 13.94 1.87
C ILE A 79 19.18 13.16 2.84
N HIS A 80 19.59 13.10 4.10
CA HIS A 80 18.92 12.37 5.17
C HIS A 80 18.23 13.35 6.11
N PHE A 81 17.00 13.06 6.51
CA PHE A 81 16.19 13.95 7.35
C PHE A 81 15.86 13.29 8.69
N PHE A 82 15.93 14.08 9.77
CA PHE A 82 15.71 13.63 11.14
C PHE A 82 14.75 14.56 11.88
N ALA A 83 13.87 13.98 12.68
CA ALA A 83 12.99 14.69 13.61
C ALA A 83 13.66 15.02 14.96
N SER A 84 14.92 14.62 15.15
CA SER A 84 15.73 14.96 16.32
C SER A 84 16.95 15.79 15.94
N ASP A 85 17.40 16.61 16.89
CA ASP A 85 18.64 17.36 16.80
C ASP A 85 19.84 16.39 16.90
N LEU A 86 20.67 16.36 15.86
CA LEU A 86 21.84 15.49 15.77
C LEU A 86 23.11 16.11 16.38
N SER A 87 23.06 17.30 16.97
CA SER A 87 24.23 17.96 17.59
C SER A 87 24.98 17.07 18.58
N ARG A 88 24.26 16.18 19.29
CA ARG A 88 24.83 15.21 20.23
C ARG A 88 25.63 14.10 19.56
N VAL A 89 25.26 13.71 18.34
CA VAL A 89 26.00 12.71 17.55
C VAL A 89 27.43 13.20 17.31
N TRP A 90 27.60 14.51 17.12
CA TRP A 90 28.88 15.16 16.84
C TRP A 90 29.66 15.60 18.09
N ALA A 91 29.17 15.30 19.30
CA ALA A 91 29.87 15.63 20.54
C ALA A 91 31.14 14.79 20.74
N SER A 92 31.22 13.61 20.12
CA SER A 92 32.40 12.75 20.09
C SER A 92 33.11 12.86 18.75
N SER A 93 34.45 12.83 18.76
CA SER A 93 35.27 12.69 17.56
C SER A 93 35.62 11.23 17.23
N ASP A 94 35.20 10.27 18.08
CA ASP A 94 35.38 8.83 17.83
C ASP A 94 34.33 8.33 16.82
N PRO A 95 34.75 7.85 15.63
CA PRO A 95 33.84 7.35 14.60
C PRO A 95 32.94 6.20 15.07
N ALA A 96 33.43 5.34 15.97
CA ALA A 96 32.63 4.24 16.49
C ALA A 96 31.47 4.76 17.36
N GLN A 97 31.75 5.76 18.19
CA GLN A 97 30.72 6.40 19.02
C GLN A 97 29.73 7.20 18.18
N ILE A 98 30.18 7.89 17.13
CA ILE A 98 29.31 8.60 16.17
C ILE A 98 28.30 7.63 15.55
N ALA A 99 28.76 6.47 15.08
CA ALA A 99 27.90 5.46 14.47
C ALA A 99 26.83 4.94 15.44
N VAL A 100 27.21 4.65 16.69
CA VAL A 100 26.27 4.20 17.73
C VAL A 100 25.26 5.29 18.06
N SER A 101 25.72 6.52 18.33
CA SER A 101 24.85 7.64 18.67
C SER A 101 23.89 7.98 17.53
N LEU A 102 24.34 7.97 16.27
CA LEU A 102 23.50 8.21 15.11
C LEU A 102 22.42 7.14 14.96
N GLN A 103 22.78 5.87 15.21
CA GLN A 103 21.81 4.78 15.19
C GLN A 103 20.77 4.92 16.29
N GLU A 104 21.18 5.34 17.50
CA GLU A 104 20.28 5.58 18.62
C GLU A 104 19.33 6.75 18.36
N GLU A 105 19.86 7.90 17.93
CA GLU A 105 19.06 9.07 17.57
C GLU A 105 18.12 8.79 16.40
N GLY A 106 18.56 7.99 15.43
CA GLY A 106 17.74 7.59 14.29
C GLY A 106 16.55 6.68 14.64
N ARG A 107 16.55 5.99 15.79
CA ARG A 107 15.44 5.10 16.19
C ARG A 107 14.18 5.90 16.44
N GLY A 108 13.27 5.85 15.48
CA GLY A 108 11.99 6.56 15.55
C GLY A 108 12.04 8.02 15.10
N ASN A 109 13.23 8.63 14.99
CA ASN A 109 13.37 10.01 14.51
C ASN A 109 13.90 10.09 13.07
N TYR A 110 14.37 9.00 12.46
CA TYR A 110 14.77 9.01 11.06
C TYR A 110 13.54 9.10 10.15
N LEU A 111 13.42 10.21 9.42
CA LEU A 111 12.24 10.51 8.59
C LEU A 111 12.38 10.01 7.15
N GLY A 112 13.59 9.69 6.71
CA GLY A 112 13.86 9.17 5.37
C GLY A 112 14.94 9.96 4.64
N TYR A 113 14.90 9.91 3.31
CA TYR A 113 15.94 10.51 2.48
C TYR A 113 15.49 10.86 1.06
N ILE A 114 16.26 11.73 0.41
CA ILE A 114 16.18 12.05 -1.01
C ILE A 114 17.55 11.76 -1.63
N VAL A 115 17.59 10.97 -2.71
CA VAL A 115 18.79 10.82 -3.55
C VAL A 115 18.68 11.80 -4.71
N VAL A 116 19.62 12.75 -4.76
CA VAL A 116 19.70 13.79 -5.77
C VAL A 116 20.75 13.41 -6.83
N ARG A 117 20.32 13.18 -8.05
CA ARG A 117 21.16 12.95 -9.23
C ARG A 117 21.54 14.26 -9.90
N PRO A 118 22.71 14.35 -10.57
CA PRO A 118 23.22 15.57 -11.18
C PRO A 118 22.54 15.92 -12.52
N LEU A 119 21.20 15.97 -12.52
CA LEU A 119 20.35 16.27 -13.65
C LEU A 119 19.42 17.45 -13.33
N ALA A 120 19.68 18.60 -13.94
CA ALA A 120 18.92 19.83 -13.67
C ALA A 120 17.44 19.83 -14.11
N HIS A 121 16.93 18.78 -14.74
CA HIS A 121 15.53 18.70 -15.18
C HIS A 121 14.74 17.58 -14.49
N ALA A 122 15.44 16.76 -13.71
CA ALA A 122 14.87 15.68 -12.93
C ALA A 122 15.87 15.31 -11.83
N PRO A 123 16.11 16.20 -10.85
CA PRO A 123 17.16 16.03 -9.85
C PRO A 123 16.90 14.87 -8.89
N VAL A 124 15.66 14.43 -8.68
CA VAL A 124 15.36 13.34 -7.74
C VAL A 124 15.53 11.99 -8.44
N SER A 125 16.52 11.21 -8.01
CA SER A 125 16.66 9.82 -8.44
C SER A 125 15.62 8.95 -7.78
N HIS A 126 15.50 9.04 -6.46
CA HIS A 126 14.41 8.47 -5.70
C HIS A 126 14.37 9.05 -4.30
N ALA A 127 13.20 8.97 -3.67
CA ALA A 127 12.99 9.42 -2.31
C ALA A 127 12.19 8.38 -1.53
N LEU A 128 12.34 8.46 -0.22
CA LEU A 128 11.55 7.69 0.73
C LEU A 128 11.20 8.60 1.90
N VAL A 129 9.90 8.80 2.10
CA VAL A 129 9.34 9.60 3.19
C VAL A 129 8.71 8.66 4.20
N SER A 130 8.90 8.95 5.49
CA SER A 130 8.33 8.18 6.59
C SER A 130 6.81 8.20 6.58
N CYS A 131 6.19 7.07 6.93
CA CYS A 131 4.75 7.01 7.17
C CYS A 131 4.29 7.80 8.41
N ARG A 132 5.23 8.37 9.19
CA ARG A 132 4.95 9.31 10.28
C ARG A 132 4.77 10.76 9.80
N HIS A 133 4.66 10.94 8.50
CA HIS A 133 4.25 12.20 7.88
C HIS A 133 2.94 12.70 8.52
N GLY A 134 2.81 14.02 8.69
CA GLY A 134 1.68 14.70 9.31
C GLY A 134 0.41 14.60 8.47
N LEU A 135 -0.09 13.37 8.28
CA LEU A 135 -1.28 13.08 7.52
C LEU A 135 -2.55 13.50 8.29
N PRO A 136 -3.64 13.82 7.58
CA PRO A 136 -4.90 14.16 8.20
C PRO A 136 -5.48 12.99 9.00
N ASP A 137 -6.39 13.29 9.92
CA ASP A 137 -7.14 12.28 10.66
C ASP A 137 -7.84 11.31 9.71
N GLY A 138 -7.84 10.02 10.09
CA GLY A 138 -8.44 8.97 9.26
C GLY A 138 -7.59 8.53 8.06
N ALA A 139 -6.39 9.06 7.89
CA ALA A 139 -5.43 8.61 6.88
C ALA A 139 -4.73 7.30 7.28
N GLU A 140 -4.64 6.35 6.34
CA GLU A 140 -3.89 5.10 6.47
C GLU A 140 -3.01 4.85 5.24
N ILE A 141 -1.69 4.77 5.45
CA ILE A 141 -0.74 4.33 4.42
C ILE A 141 -0.63 2.80 4.46
N ALA A 142 -1.39 2.13 3.61
CA ALA A 142 -1.49 0.68 3.61
C ALA A 142 -0.28 -0.01 2.93
N VAL A 143 0.26 0.62 1.89
CA VAL A 143 1.39 0.17 1.08
C VAL A 143 2.68 0.77 1.66
N ARG A 144 3.23 0.07 2.66
CA ARG A 144 4.47 0.47 3.34
C ARG A 144 5.39 -0.70 3.63
N SER A 145 6.69 -0.43 3.69
CA SER A 145 7.71 -1.39 4.10
C SER A 145 8.87 -0.70 4.81
N VAL A 146 9.59 -1.45 5.63
CA VAL A 146 10.78 -0.95 6.35
C VAL A 146 11.97 -1.00 5.41
N TYR A 147 12.59 0.15 5.14
CA TYR A 147 13.80 0.27 4.35
C TYR A 147 15.00 0.52 5.27
N ARG A 148 16.04 -0.30 5.08
CA ARG A 148 17.30 -0.17 5.80
C ARG A 148 18.27 0.69 5.03
N VAL A 149 18.91 1.61 5.74
CA VAL A 149 19.85 2.58 5.21
C VAL A 149 21.11 2.56 6.06
N HIS A 150 22.27 2.50 5.41
CA HIS A 150 23.55 2.57 6.10
C HIS A 150 24.14 3.96 5.94
N LEU A 151 24.53 4.59 7.05
CA LEU A 151 25.08 5.94 7.08
C LEU A 151 26.12 6.05 8.18
N LEU A 152 27.37 6.40 7.86
CA LEU A 152 28.47 6.50 8.83
C LEU A 152 28.66 5.25 9.71
N GLY A 153 28.28 4.07 9.21
CA GLY A 153 28.32 2.81 9.96
C GLY A 153 27.07 2.51 10.80
N ALA A 154 26.15 3.47 10.96
CA ALA A 154 24.84 3.25 11.57
C ALA A 154 23.89 2.52 10.60
N GLU A 155 23.03 1.64 11.14
CA GLU A 155 21.87 1.10 10.42
C GLU A 155 20.61 1.87 10.83
N LEU A 156 20.08 2.66 9.90
CA LEU A 156 18.85 3.43 10.05
C LEU A 156 17.69 2.69 9.39
N GLU A 157 16.50 2.80 9.97
CA GLU A 157 15.27 2.21 9.42
C GLU A 157 14.21 3.30 9.25
N VAL A 158 13.55 3.30 8.10
CA VAL A 158 12.37 4.14 7.83
C VAL A 158 11.29 3.28 7.21
N GLU A 159 10.07 3.37 7.74
CA GLU A 159 8.91 2.74 7.13
C GLU A 159 8.25 3.74 6.18
N GLY A 160 8.12 3.39 4.90
CA GLY A 160 7.64 4.31 3.88
C GLY A 160 7.19 3.62 2.59
N ALA A 161 6.83 4.44 1.62
CA ALA A 161 6.53 4.05 0.24
C ALA A 161 7.48 4.81 -0.70
N PRO A 162 8.19 4.12 -1.60
CA PRO A 162 9.21 4.75 -2.42
C PRO A 162 8.57 5.53 -3.58
N LEU A 163 9.27 6.54 -4.07
CA LEU A 163 8.94 7.23 -5.31
C LEU A 163 10.20 7.68 -6.05
N THR A 164 10.06 7.95 -7.34
CA THR A 164 11.11 8.41 -8.26
C THR A 164 10.54 9.51 -9.14
N GLU A 165 11.39 10.43 -9.59
CA GLU A 165 11.01 11.42 -10.59
C GLU A 165 11.16 10.84 -11.99
N GLN A 166 10.17 11.09 -12.85
CA GLN A 166 10.35 10.87 -14.29
C GLN A 166 11.48 11.75 -14.84
N GLY A 167 12.14 11.27 -15.89
CA GLY A 167 13.24 11.98 -16.51
C GLY A 167 12.94 12.19 -17.98
N THR A 168 13.07 13.43 -18.48
CA THR A 168 12.74 13.81 -19.87
C THR A 168 13.45 12.98 -20.96
N LEU A 169 14.53 12.29 -20.61
CA LEU A 169 15.31 11.47 -21.55
C LEU A 169 15.28 9.96 -21.25
N THR A 170 14.84 9.54 -20.07
CA THR A 170 15.03 8.15 -19.59
C THR A 170 13.78 7.51 -18.97
N GLY A 171 12.68 8.23 -18.78
CA GLY A 171 11.43 7.62 -18.32
C GLY A 171 10.26 8.60 -18.24
N SER A 172 9.06 8.11 -18.54
CA SER A 172 7.78 8.78 -18.34
C SER A 172 7.16 8.42 -16.98
N CYS A 173 6.02 9.04 -16.63
CA CYS A 173 5.21 8.72 -15.46
C CYS A 173 4.89 7.21 -15.34
N ALA A 174 4.73 6.50 -16.47
CA ALA A 174 4.53 5.05 -16.47
C ALA A 174 5.75 4.29 -15.93
N GLN A 175 6.97 4.65 -16.32
CA GLN A 175 8.18 4.04 -15.74
C GLN A 175 8.32 4.37 -14.25
N ALA A 176 7.98 5.60 -13.84
CA ALA A 176 8.05 6.02 -12.44
C ALA A 176 7.09 5.23 -11.56
N THR A 177 5.84 5.02 -12.00
CA THR A 177 4.85 4.21 -11.29
C THR A 177 5.22 2.73 -11.23
N ILE A 178 5.73 2.14 -12.33
CA ILE A 178 6.27 0.77 -12.32
C ILE A 178 7.43 0.65 -11.33
N TRP A 179 8.35 1.63 -11.32
CA TRP A 179 9.50 1.64 -10.42
C TRP A 179 9.05 1.72 -8.96
N ALA A 180 8.12 2.61 -8.62
CA ALA A 180 7.63 2.78 -7.25
C ALA A 180 6.93 1.50 -6.75
N ALA A 181 6.00 0.96 -7.54
CA ALA A 181 5.32 -0.29 -7.21
C ALA A 181 6.32 -1.46 -7.10
N GLY A 182 7.21 -1.59 -8.08
CA GLY A 182 8.23 -2.62 -8.14
C GLY A 182 9.24 -2.56 -6.99
N ARG A 183 9.67 -1.36 -6.60
CA ARG A 183 10.59 -1.12 -5.48
C ARG A 183 9.96 -1.53 -4.15
N HIS A 184 8.68 -1.21 -3.94
CA HIS A 184 7.93 -1.69 -2.77
C HIS A 184 7.84 -3.21 -2.74
N LEU A 185 7.49 -3.85 -3.87
CA LEU A 185 7.39 -5.30 -3.96
C LEU A 185 8.76 -6.00 -3.78
N HIS A 186 9.84 -5.41 -4.30
CA HIS A 186 11.20 -5.88 -4.05
C HIS A 186 11.52 -5.87 -2.54
N ASN A 187 11.31 -4.73 -1.88
CA ASN A 187 11.63 -4.59 -0.46
C ASN A 187 10.75 -5.48 0.44
N ARG A 188 9.44 -5.52 0.18
CA ARG A 188 8.46 -6.22 1.02
C ARG A 188 8.41 -7.73 0.77
N HIS A 189 8.66 -8.16 -0.46
CA HIS A 189 8.42 -9.54 -0.90
C HIS A 189 9.63 -10.19 -1.57
N SER A 190 10.78 -9.53 -1.58
CA SER A 190 12.03 -10.03 -2.18
C SER A 190 11.88 -10.36 -3.67
N MET A 191 11.05 -9.59 -4.39
CA MET A 191 10.91 -9.69 -5.84
C MET A 191 12.16 -9.16 -6.56
N ALA A 192 12.25 -9.29 -7.88
CA ALA A 192 13.42 -8.83 -8.62
C ALA A 192 13.60 -7.30 -8.53
N TRP A 193 14.85 -6.84 -8.44
CA TRP A 193 15.19 -5.42 -8.53
C TRP A 193 15.25 -5.03 -10.01
N PHE A 194 14.46 -4.04 -10.42
CA PHE A 194 14.53 -3.43 -11.75
C PHE A 194 14.86 -1.95 -11.61
N SER A 195 15.81 -1.47 -12.41
CA SER A 195 16.05 -0.04 -12.64
C SER A 195 15.07 0.52 -13.67
N VAL A 196 15.01 1.84 -13.82
CA VAL A 196 14.21 2.49 -14.87
C VAL A 196 14.61 2.02 -16.28
N ILE A 197 15.88 1.68 -16.49
CA ILE A 197 16.37 1.12 -17.77
C ILE A 197 15.82 -0.29 -17.98
N ASP A 198 15.90 -1.16 -16.97
CA ASP A 198 15.35 -2.52 -17.05
C ASP A 198 13.83 -2.49 -17.31
N ILE A 199 13.13 -1.55 -16.66
CA ILE A 199 11.69 -1.31 -16.86
C ILE A 199 11.42 -0.89 -18.31
N THR A 200 12.17 0.09 -18.82
CA THR A 200 11.99 0.58 -20.19
C THR A 200 12.23 -0.54 -21.19
N GLU A 201 13.32 -1.29 -21.05
CA GLU A 201 13.60 -2.44 -21.92
C GLU A 201 12.50 -3.50 -21.87
N ALA A 202 11.98 -3.81 -20.69
CA ALA A 202 10.91 -4.79 -20.51
C ALA A 202 9.56 -4.30 -21.07
N ALA A 203 9.30 -2.99 -21.02
CA ALA A 203 8.08 -2.39 -21.53
C ALA A 203 8.01 -2.40 -23.07
N ILE A 204 9.15 -2.20 -23.73
CA ILE A 204 9.25 -2.01 -25.19
C ILE A 204 9.64 -3.27 -25.98
N LYS A 205 9.83 -4.42 -25.31
CA LYS A 205 10.16 -5.71 -25.95
C LYS A 205 8.94 -6.65 -25.88
N PRO A 206 8.42 -7.16 -27.02
CA PRO A 206 8.82 -6.86 -28.39
C PRO A 206 8.48 -5.42 -28.78
N THR A 207 9.27 -4.87 -29.71
CA THR A 207 9.09 -3.49 -30.19
C THR A 207 8.00 -3.46 -31.24
N ASP A 208 6.95 -2.71 -30.96
CA ASP A 208 5.86 -2.49 -31.89
C ASP A 208 6.12 -1.24 -32.77
N SER A 209 5.47 -1.16 -33.92
CA SER A 209 5.66 -0.03 -34.87
C SER A 209 5.35 1.33 -34.23
N ALA A 210 4.37 1.39 -33.33
CA ALA A 210 4.01 2.61 -32.58
C ALA A 210 5.15 3.11 -31.67
N LEU A 211 5.90 2.20 -31.03
CA LEU A 211 7.03 2.53 -30.16
C LEU A 211 8.26 2.99 -30.96
N SER A 212 8.33 2.63 -32.24
CA SER A 212 9.45 3.00 -33.13
C SER A 212 9.31 4.41 -33.72
N MET A 213 8.25 5.14 -33.39
CA MET A 213 8.01 6.51 -33.85
C MET A 213 8.63 7.59 -32.95
N SER A 214 9.10 7.22 -31.74
CA SER A 214 9.76 8.13 -30.79
C SER A 214 11.24 7.77 -30.61
N LEU A 215 12.09 8.79 -30.42
CA LEU A 215 13.52 8.65 -30.19
C LEU A 215 13.96 9.48 -28.96
N PRO A 216 14.56 8.86 -27.93
CA PRO A 216 14.81 7.41 -27.76
C PRO A 216 13.51 6.59 -27.65
N VAL A 217 13.54 5.32 -28.06
CA VAL A 217 12.37 4.43 -27.95
C VAL A 217 11.89 4.36 -26.49
N GLY A 218 10.63 4.72 -26.25
CA GLY A 218 10.05 4.78 -24.90
C GLY A 218 10.18 6.13 -24.19
N SER A 219 10.56 7.20 -24.91
CA SER A 219 10.52 8.58 -24.41
C SER A 219 9.12 9.20 -24.39
N GLU A 220 8.20 8.69 -25.22
CA GLU A 220 6.76 8.98 -25.11
C GLU A 220 6.09 8.05 -24.09
N SER A 221 4.95 8.46 -23.53
CA SER A 221 4.25 7.76 -22.46
C SER A 221 3.95 6.30 -22.83
N LEU A 222 4.32 5.37 -21.93
CA LEU A 222 4.00 3.96 -22.08
C LEU A 222 2.49 3.76 -21.90
N ASN A 223 1.89 2.94 -22.76
CA ASN A 223 0.48 2.58 -22.62
C ASN A 223 0.27 1.49 -21.53
N ALA A 224 -0.99 1.17 -21.23
CA ALA A 224 -1.32 0.15 -20.22
C ALA A 224 -0.69 -1.22 -20.52
N ASP A 225 -0.62 -1.62 -21.80
CA ASP A 225 0.00 -2.88 -22.21
C ASP A 225 1.52 -2.90 -21.92
N ASN A 226 2.20 -1.78 -22.13
CA ASN A 226 3.62 -1.64 -21.82
C ASN A 226 3.87 -1.76 -20.31
N ILE A 227 3.00 -1.18 -19.48
CA ILE A 227 3.05 -1.34 -18.01
C ILE A 227 2.88 -2.82 -17.64
N VAL A 228 1.89 -3.50 -18.23
CA VAL A 228 1.65 -4.93 -18.03
C VAL A 228 2.87 -5.77 -18.43
N ARG A 229 3.48 -5.52 -19.59
CA ARG A 229 4.68 -6.22 -20.08
C ARG A 229 5.86 -6.07 -19.11
N ALA A 230 6.10 -4.85 -18.63
CA ALA A 230 7.17 -4.59 -17.66
C ALA A 230 6.94 -5.33 -16.34
N LEU A 231 5.73 -5.23 -15.76
CA LEU A 231 5.37 -5.92 -14.51
C LEU A 231 5.46 -7.45 -14.64
N ARG A 232 5.07 -8.02 -15.79
CA ARG A 232 5.23 -9.45 -16.09
C ARG A 232 6.69 -9.87 -16.09
N SER A 233 7.57 -9.06 -16.69
CA SER A 233 9.01 -9.29 -16.71
C SER A 233 9.64 -9.22 -15.31
N MET A 234 9.04 -8.47 -14.39
CA MET A 234 9.41 -8.41 -12.97
C MET A 234 8.90 -9.61 -12.15
N GLY A 235 8.20 -10.57 -12.78
CA GLY A 235 7.62 -11.74 -12.12
C GLY A 235 6.26 -11.49 -11.45
N GLN A 236 5.61 -10.36 -11.74
CA GLN A 236 4.24 -10.06 -11.29
C GLN A 236 3.21 -10.56 -12.29
N HIS A 237 1.98 -10.79 -11.81
CA HIS A 237 0.84 -11.14 -12.63
C HIS A 237 -0.19 -10.00 -12.58
N PRO A 238 0.05 -8.90 -13.29
CA PRO A 238 -0.83 -7.73 -13.24
C PRO A 238 -2.26 -8.07 -13.65
N VAL A 239 -3.21 -7.50 -12.91
CA VAL A 239 -4.63 -7.44 -13.28
C VAL A 239 -4.96 -6.01 -13.67
N VAL A 240 -5.63 -5.85 -14.81
CA VAL A 240 -6.07 -4.54 -15.32
C VAL A 240 -7.58 -4.42 -15.13
N TYR A 241 -7.99 -3.28 -14.59
CA TYR A 241 -9.37 -2.82 -14.55
C TYR A 241 -9.45 -1.56 -15.40
N GLN A 242 -10.50 -1.43 -16.20
CA GLN A 242 -10.67 -0.30 -17.10
C GLN A 242 -12.11 0.17 -17.03
N SER A 243 -12.32 1.49 -17.06
CA SER A 243 -13.66 2.05 -17.20
C SER A 243 -14.11 2.02 -18.66
N GLU A 244 -15.36 1.67 -18.92
CA GLU A 244 -16.00 1.83 -20.23
C GLU A 244 -16.87 3.08 -20.20
N ASN A 245 -16.56 4.10 -21.02
CA ASN A 245 -17.27 5.39 -21.03
C ASN A 245 -17.37 6.05 -19.63
N ASN A 246 -16.29 5.99 -18.84
CA ASN A 246 -16.23 6.42 -17.43
C ASN A 246 -17.15 5.66 -16.46
N VAL A 247 -17.69 4.51 -16.87
CA VAL A 247 -18.46 3.60 -16.02
C VAL A 247 -17.57 2.44 -15.60
N TRP A 248 -17.59 2.11 -14.31
CA TRP A 248 -16.86 1.00 -13.73
C TRP A 248 -17.84 -0.12 -13.35
N ASP A 249 -17.53 -1.37 -13.71
CA ASP A 249 -18.33 -2.54 -13.30
C ASP A 249 -18.42 -2.67 -11.77
N ILE A 250 -17.32 -2.33 -11.10
CA ILE A 250 -17.17 -2.30 -9.64
C ILE A 250 -16.61 -0.93 -9.30
N PRO A 251 -17.15 -0.23 -8.28
CA PRO A 251 -16.60 1.04 -7.84
C PRO A 251 -15.07 0.97 -7.70
N HIS A 252 -14.38 1.90 -8.35
CA HIS A 252 -12.92 1.92 -8.36
C HIS A 252 -12.34 2.03 -6.94
N THR A 253 -13.03 2.72 -6.02
CA THR A 253 -12.67 2.80 -4.59
C THR A 253 -12.70 1.43 -3.91
N ARG A 254 -13.72 0.61 -4.16
CA ARG A 254 -13.81 -0.77 -3.63
C ARG A 254 -12.65 -1.61 -4.16
N THR A 255 -12.40 -1.56 -5.47
CA THR A 255 -11.28 -2.27 -6.11
C THR A 255 -9.93 -1.85 -5.51
N ILE A 256 -9.66 -0.55 -5.42
CA ILE A 256 -8.41 -0.01 -4.86
C ILE A 256 -8.25 -0.45 -3.40
N SER A 257 -9.31 -0.31 -2.57
CA SER A 257 -9.25 -0.63 -1.14
C SER A 257 -8.87 -2.09 -0.85
N GLN A 258 -9.41 -3.05 -1.61
CA GLN A 258 -9.12 -4.48 -1.42
C GLN A 258 -7.62 -4.78 -1.62
N TYR A 259 -6.99 -4.12 -2.61
CA TYR A 259 -5.57 -4.27 -2.89
C TYR A 259 -4.68 -3.45 -1.96
N LEU A 260 -5.10 -2.25 -1.56
CA LEU A 260 -4.42 -1.47 -0.53
C LEU A 260 -4.42 -2.21 0.82
N ASP A 261 -5.54 -2.81 1.22
CA ASP A 261 -5.63 -3.66 2.41
C ASP A 261 -4.69 -4.87 2.31
N SER A 262 -4.55 -5.44 1.12
CA SER A 262 -3.56 -6.49 0.82
C SER A 262 -2.11 -5.97 0.93
N GLY A 263 -1.92 -4.65 0.86
CA GLY A 263 -0.64 -3.97 0.83
C GLY A 263 0.06 -4.00 -0.50
N ILE A 264 -0.74 -4.10 -1.56
CA ILE A 264 -0.32 -4.15 -2.95
C ILE A 264 -0.59 -2.75 -3.52
N PRO A 265 0.43 -2.06 -4.05
CA PRO A 265 0.24 -0.76 -4.70
C PRO A 265 -0.69 -0.89 -5.90
N VAL A 266 -1.51 0.12 -6.17
CA VAL A 266 -2.35 0.18 -7.38
C VAL A 266 -1.87 1.32 -8.25
N ILE A 267 -1.50 1.02 -9.50
CA ILE A 267 -1.16 2.06 -10.48
C ILE A 267 -2.49 2.59 -11.04
N VAL A 268 -2.71 3.89 -10.93
CA VAL A 268 -3.91 4.58 -11.39
C VAL A 268 -3.56 5.42 -12.60
N GLY A 269 -4.18 5.14 -13.75
CA GLY A 269 -4.09 5.98 -14.93
C GLY A 269 -5.14 7.07 -14.90
N LEU A 270 -4.72 8.33 -15.02
CA LEU A 270 -5.57 9.51 -14.97
C LEU A 270 -5.67 10.17 -16.34
N LYS A 271 -6.88 10.65 -16.67
CA LYS A 271 -7.20 11.36 -17.90
C LYS A 271 -6.75 12.83 -17.81
N ARG A 272 -6.23 13.37 -18.92
CA ARG A 272 -6.04 14.80 -19.15
C ARG A 272 -6.40 15.07 -20.61
N GLU A 273 -7.36 15.99 -20.85
CA GLU A 273 -7.79 16.41 -22.20
C GLU A 273 -8.02 15.22 -23.19
N ASP A 274 -8.95 14.32 -22.85
CA ASP A 274 -9.34 13.16 -23.68
C ASP A 274 -8.30 12.06 -23.93
N ARG A 275 -7.15 12.07 -23.24
CA ARG A 275 -6.15 10.99 -23.26
C ARG A 275 -5.66 10.62 -21.86
N VAL A 276 -4.97 9.47 -21.73
CA VAL A 276 -4.16 9.18 -20.53
C VAL A 276 -3.12 10.29 -20.43
N GLY A 277 -3.26 11.14 -19.42
CA GLY A 277 -2.38 12.29 -19.23
C GLY A 277 -1.33 12.05 -18.17
N HIS A 278 -1.61 11.20 -17.19
CA HIS A 278 -0.74 10.98 -16.03
C HIS A 278 -0.96 9.61 -15.40
N ALA A 279 0.00 9.14 -14.62
CA ALA A 279 -0.12 7.90 -13.84
C ALA A 279 0.45 8.12 -12.44
N VAL A 280 -0.27 7.64 -11.42
CA VAL A 280 0.12 7.74 -10.01
C VAL A 280 0.06 6.36 -9.34
N VAL A 281 0.66 6.22 -8.16
CA VAL A 281 0.59 4.96 -7.38
C VAL A 281 -0.24 5.19 -6.11
N ALA A 282 -1.41 4.57 -6.04
CA ALA A 282 -2.19 4.53 -4.80
C ALA A 282 -1.47 3.68 -3.74
N VAL A 283 -1.31 4.26 -2.55
CA VAL A 283 -0.59 3.69 -1.42
C VAL A 283 -1.39 3.66 -0.12
N GLY A 284 -2.53 4.35 -0.06
CA GLY A 284 -3.35 4.45 1.13
C GLY A 284 -4.68 5.14 0.89
N THR A 285 -5.41 5.42 1.96
CA THR A 285 -6.74 6.05 1.92
C THR A 285 -6.91 7.01 3.07
N VAL A 286 -7.77 8.01 2.91
CA VAL A 286 -8.32 8.83 4.00
C VAL A 286 -9.80 8.52 4.11
N THR A 287 -10.24 8.17 5.31
CA THR A 287 -11.63 7.78 5.58
C THR A 287 -12.30 8.69 6.59
N GLU A 288 -13.59 8.94 6.41
CA GLU A 288 -14.44 9.61 7.40
C GLU A 288 -15.31 8.61 8.18
N PRO A 289 -15.90 9.00 9.32
CA PRO A 289 -16.96 8.23 9.95
C PRO A 289 -18.11 7.97 8.97
N LEU A 290 -18.58 6.72 8.91
CA LEU A 290 -19.64 6.32 7.98
C LEU A 290 -20.96 7.05 8.32
N ALA A 291 -21.59 7.71 7.34
CA ALA A 291 -23.02 7.98 7.43
C ALA A 291 -23.77 6.63 7.46
N PRO A 292 -24.88 6.46 8.19
CA PRO A 292 -25.63 5.21 8.17
C PRO A 292 -26.23 4.97 6.78
N VAL A 293 -25.52 4.22 5.95
CA VAL A 293 -25.98 3.85 4.61
C VAL A 293 -26.75 2.53 4.70
N ALA A 294 -27.99 2.54 4.20
CA ALA A 294 -28.85 1.37 4.05
C ALA A 294 -28.75 0.83 2.62
N GLU A 295 -27.54 0.54 2.16
CA GLU A 295 -27.28 -0.04 0.84
C GLU A 295 -26.98 -1.54 0.95
N ALA A 296 -27.30 -2.27 -0.12
CA ALA A 296 -26.92 -3.67 -0.24
C ALA A 296 -25.41 -3.79 -0.47
N GLU A 297 -24.78 -4.77 0.18
CA GLU A 297 -23.33 -5.05 0.10
C GLU A 297 -22.40 -3.89 0.47
N PRO A 298 -22.53 -3.30 1.68
CA PRO A 298 -21.64 -2.24 2.11
C PRO A 298 -20.18 -2.72 2.19
N ALA A 299 -19.25 -1.80 1.94
CA ALA A 299 -17.82 -2.01 2.00
C ALA A 299 -17.13 -0.93 2.87
N PRO A 300 -16.00 -1.23 3.53
CA PRO A 300 -15.24 -0.20 4.24
C PRO A 300 -14.82 0.97 3.34
N SER A 301 -14.67 0.72 2.04
CA SER A 301 -14.31 1.72 1.03
C SER A 301 -15.32 2.85 0.89
N ASP A 302 -16.57 2.64 1.28
CA ASP A 302 -17.65 3.64 1.17
C ASP A 302 -17.41 4.86 2.07
N ARG A 303 -16.46 4.73 3.01
CA ARG A 303 -15.96 5.82 3.89
C ARG A 303 -14.82 6.61 3.29
N THR A 304 -14.26 6.16 2.18
CA THR A 304 -13.05 6.73 1.60
C THR A 304 -13.39 8.04 0.93
N ILE A 305 -12.79 9.12 1.39
CA ILE A 305 -12.93 10.46 0.80
C ILE A 305 -11.75 10.81 -0.10
N HIS A 306 -10.55 10.27 0.20
CA HIS A 306 -9.34 10.47 -0.59
C HIS A 306 -8.55 9.17 -0.73
N ILE A 307 -7.87 9.02 -1.86
CA ILE A 307 -6.81 8.03 -2.07
C ILE A 307 -5.47 8.73 -1.83
N LEU A 308 -4.61 8.15 -0.99
CA LEU A 308 -3.23 8.62 -0.86
C LEU A 308 -2.42 8.09 -2.03
N VAL A 309 -1.79 8.97 -2.80
CA VAL A 309 -1.01 8.61 -3.98
C VAL A 309 0.43 9.13 -3.91
N ASN A 310 1.38 8.32 -4.39
CA ASN A 310 2.69 8.82 -4.74
C ASN A 310 2.66 9.28 -6.21
N ASP A 311 3.02 10.53 -6.44
CA ASP A 311 3.03 11.21 -7.73
C ASP A 311 4.47 11.67 -8.04
N ASP A 312 4.99 11.31 -9.21
CA ASP A 312 6.35 11.61 -9.64
C ASP A 312 6.58 13.09 -10.00
N GLN A 313 5.53 13.90 -10.02
CA GLN A 313 5.59 15.36 -10.22
C GLN A 313 5.29 16.15 -8.94
N ARG A 314 4.48 15.60 -8.03
CA ARG A 314 3.99 16.35 -6.86
C ARG A 314 4.60 15.93 -5.54
N GLY A 315 4.78 14.62 -5.28
CA GLY A 315 5.30 14.18 -4.00
C GLY A 315 4.81 12.82 -3.51
N ALA A 316 5.17 12.53 -2.27
CA ALA A 316 4.68 11.37 -1.54
C ALA A 316 3.32 11.67 -0.91
N TYR A 317 2.48 10.65 -0.77
CA TYR A 317 1.25 10.68 0.03
C TYR A 317 0.28 11.82 -0.29
N GLN A 318 0.24 12.25 -1.55
CA GLN A 318 -0.66 13.30 -2.03
C GLN A 318 -2.12 12.86 -1.91
N LEU A 319 -3.00 13.80 -1.62
CA LEU A 319 -4.44 13.58 -1.52
C LEU A 319 -5.05 13.58 -2.92
N LEU A 320 -5.63 12.46 -3.34
CA LEU A 320 -6.42 12.37 -4.56
C LEU A 320 -7.91 12.21 -4.19
N PRO A 321 -8.75 13.23 -4.38
CA PRO A 321 -10.17 13.17 -4.03
C PRO A 321 -10.90 12.03 -4.76
N VAL A 322 -11.81 11.35 -4.05
CA VAL A 322 -12.66 10.29 -4.66
C VAL A 322 -13.67 10.87 -5.65
N THR A 323 -14.19 12.06 -5.38
CA THR A 323 -15.03 12.83 -6.30
C THR A 323 -14.54 14.27 -6.33
N ARG A 324 -14.84 15.01 -7.39
CA ARG A 324 -14.54 16.47 -7.44
C ARG A 324 -15.25 17.29 -6.36
N GLU A 325 -16.29 16.73 -5.76
CA GLU A 325 -17.08 17.39 -4.70
C GLU A 325 -16.60 17.04 -3.29
N ALA A 326 -15.67 16.08 -3.15
CA ALA A 326 -15.13 15.70 -1.86
C ALA A 326 -14.39 16.91 -1.24
N THR A 327 -14.79 17.30 -0.02
CA THR A 327 -14.18 18.41 0.70
C THR A 327 -12.78 18.04 1.18
N SER A 328 -11.81 18.93 0.99
CA SER A 328 -10.47 18.75 1.56
C SER A 328 -10.57 18.63 3.08
N PRO A 329 -10.00 17.57 3.69
CA PRO A 329 -10.11 17.31 5.13
C PRO A 329 -9.36 18.34 5.99
N THR A 330 -8.54 19.18 5.38
CA THR A 330 -7.84 20.27 6.04
C THR A 330 -8.34 21.60 5.49
N GLY A 331 -8.90 22.47 6.34
CA GLY A 331 -9.07 23.90 6.03
C GLY A 331 -7.76 24.68 5.87
N ALA A 332 -6.67 23.97 5.55
CA ALA A 332 -5.39 24.48 5.16
C ALA A 332 -5.14 23.94 3.75
N ASP A 333 -4.98 24.86 2.81
CA ASP A 333 -4.57 24.58 1.44
C ASP A 333 -3.22 23.85 1.46
N LEU A 334 -3.22 22.52 1.52
CA LEU A 334 -2.07 21.70 1.17
C LEU A 334 -1.84 21.69 -0.35
N ASP A 335 -2.77 22.24 -1.12
CA ASP A 335 -2.81 22.16 -2.58
C ASP A 335 -2.62 23.52 -3.29
N ALA A 336 -2.52 24.65 -2.57
CA ALA A 336 -2.36 25.97 -3.18
C ALA A 336 -0.93 26.52 -3.07
N HIS A 337 0.03 25.88 -3.74
CA HIS A 337 1.29 26.53 -4.07
C HIS A 337 1.41 26.69 -5.58
N GLY A 338 0.84 27.80 -6.03
CA GLY A 338 1.08 28.35 -7.34
C GLY A 338 2.58 28.48 -7.58
N SER A 339 3.05 27.76 -8.59
CA SER A 339 4.15 28.25 -9.42
C SER A 339 3.92 29.73 -9.69
N GLY A 340 4.96 30.55 -9.62
CA GLY A 340 4.94 31.94 -10.11
C GLY A 340 4.73 31.99 -11.62
N ALA A 341 3.56 31.56 -12.07
CA ALA A 341 3.07 31.63 -13.43
C ALA A 341 2.31 32.95 -13.58
N ASP A 342 2.63 33.66 -14.65
CA ASP A 342 1.84 34.77 -15.17
C ASP A 342 0.34 34.48 -15.06
N GLU A 343 -0.45 35.51 -14.72
CA GLU A 343 -1.90 35.49 -14.50
C GLU A 343 -2.74 35.18 -15.77
N THR A 344 -2.23 34.37 -16.71
CA THR A 344 -2.89 34.06 -17.99
C THR A 344 -3.17 32.59 -18.25
N GLU A 345 -2.82 31.66 -17.35
CA GLU A 345 -3.27 30.26 -17.46
C GLU A 345 -4.44 29.96 -16.51
N PRO A 346 -5.56 29.38 -17.01
CA PRO A 346 -6.69 29.03 -16.16
C PRO A 346 -6.25 27.98 -15.13
N ALA A 347 -6.70 28.15 -13.87
CA ALA A 347 -6.48 27.22 -12.78
C ALA A 347 -6.74 25.78 -13.28
N THR A 348 -5.68 24.96 -13.32
CA THR A 348 -5.79 23.55 -13.68
C THR A 348 -6.78 22.90 -12.71
N THR A 349 -7.87 22.36 -13.22
CA THR A 349 -8.81 21.56 -12.43
C THR A 349 -8.03 20.48 -11.69
N GLU A 350 -8.15 20.43 -10.36
CA GLU A 350 -7.48 19.42 -9.55
C GLU A 350 -7.91 18.02 -10.02
N ALA A 351 -6.93 17.14 -10.25
CA ALA A 351 -7.20 15.78 -10.65
C ALA A 351 -7.93 15.04 -9.52
N SER A 352 -8.86 14.17 -9.90
CA SER A 352 -9.64 13.35 -8.96
C SER A 352 -9.78 11.92 -9.47
N MET A 353 -10.36 11.02 -8.66
CA MET A 353 -10.71 9.68 -9.13
C MET A 353 -11.79 9.66 -10.22
N ASP A 354 -12.53 10.77 -10.44
CA ASP A 354 -13.40 10.93 -11.61
C ASP A 354 -12.61 10.94 -12.93
N ASP A 355 -11.30 11.22 -12.87
CA ASP A 355 -10.38 11.18 -14.01
C ASP A 355 -9.72 9.81 -14.20
N ALA A 356 -9.97 8.85 -13.31
CA ALA A 356 -9.40 7.51 -13.42
C ALA A 356 -10.00 6.75 -14.61
N ILE A 357 -9.13 6.21 -15.45
CA ILE A 357 -9.51 5.48 -16.68
C ILE A 357 -9.07 4.01 -16.66
N PHE A 358 -8.02 3.68 -15.91
CA PHE A 358 -7.62 2.31 -15.65
C PHE A 358 -6.91 2.16 -14.30
N LEU A 359 -6.94 0.94 -13.76
CA LEU A 359 -6.17 0.51 -12.60
C LEU A 359 -5.32 -0.70 -13.01
N ILE A 360 -4.05 -0.74 -12.59
CA ILE A 360 -3.17 -1.90 -12.77
C ILE A 360 -2.66 -2.35 -11.41
N VAL A 361 -2.94 -3.61 -11.07
CA VAL A 361 -2.62 -4.21 -9.78
C VAL A 361 -1.54 -5.29 -9.98
N PRO A 362 -0.30 -5.09 -9.53
CA PRO A 362 0.80 -6.04 -9.69
C PRO A 362 0.68 -7.21 -8.69
N LEU A 363 -0.20 -8.17 -8.97
CA LEU A 363 -0.40 -9.33 -8.09
C LEU A 363 0.81 -10.28 -8.08
N PRO A 364 1.06 -11.00 -6.97
CA PRO A 364 2.03 -12.08 -6.94
C PRO A 364 1.67 -13.20 -7.93
N GLY A 365 2.67 -13.81 -8.59
CA GLY A 365 2.42 -14.73 -9.70
C GLY A 365 1.70 -16.06 -9.41
N LYS A 366 1.40 -16.36 -8.15
CA LYS A 366 0.62 -17.54 -7.74
C LYS A 366 -0.82 -17.21 -7.35
N VAL A 367 -1.25 -15.97 -7.54
CA VAL A 367 -2.63 -15.55 -7.29
C VAL A 367 -3.39 -15.66 -8.61
N PHE A 368 -4.42 -16.52 -8.64
CA PHE A 368 -5.24 -16.76 -9.82
C PHE A 368 -6.69 -16.32 -9.66
N LEU A 369 -7.09 -15.96 -8.45
CA LEU A 369 -8.41 -15.41 -8.12
C LEU A 369 -8.32 -13.91 -7.85
N LYS A 370 -9.22 -13.12 -8.43
CA LYS A 370 -9.33 -11.68 -8.18
C LYS A 370 -10.08 -11.39 -6.88
N ALA A 371 -9.87 -10.22 -6.29
CA ALA A 371 -10.44 -9.82 -5.01
C ALA A 371 -11.99 -9.82 -5.03
N GLU A 372 -12.59 -9.25 -6.08
CA GLU A 372 -14.04 -9.17 -6.22
C GLU A 372 -14.72 -10.55 -6.33
N VAL A 373 -14.06 -11.51 -6.97
CA VAL A 373 -14.57 -12.87 -7.10
C VAL A 373 -14.48 -13.59 -5.76
N ALA A 374 -13.38 -13.40 -5.03
CA ALA A 374 -13.24 -13.95 -3.68
C ALA A 374 -14.30 -13.38 -2.72
N GLU A 375 -14.57 -12.07 -2.79
CA GLU A 375 -15.59 -11.44 -1.97
C GLU A 375 -16.99 -11.94 -2.29
N ALA A 376 -17.34 -12.09 -3.58
CA ALA A 376 -18.62 -12.66 -4.00
C ALA A 376 -18.81 -14.09 -3.46
N ILE A 377 -17.81 -14.96 -3.64
CA ILE A 377 -17.83 -16.34 -3.09
C ILE A 377 -18.00 -16.31 -1.57
N ALA A 378 -17.33 -15.39 -0.87
CA ALA A 378 -17.44 -15.27 0.58
C ALA A 378 -18.84 -14.81 1.02
N ARG A 379 -19.44 -13.84 0.32
CA ARG A 379 -20.81 -13.36 0.59
C ARG A 379 -21.84 -14.48 0.38
N ASP A 380 -21.80 -15.15 -0.77
CA ASP A 380 -22.65 -16.30 -1.08
C ASP A 380 -22.52 -17.39 0.00
N LYS A 381 -21.30 -17.62 0.47
CA LYS A 381 -21.06 -18.63 1.50
C LYS A 381 -21.68 -18.27 2.84
N VAL A 382 -21.57 -17.00 3.26
CA VAL A 382 -22.18 -16.51 4.50
C VAL A 382 -23.70 -16.58 4.41
N GLU A 383 -24.27 -16.13 3.30
CA GLU A 383 -25.72 -16.21 3.05
C GLU A 383 -26.22 -17.66 3.15
N GLN A 384 -25.58 -18.58 2.43
CA GLN A 384 -25.88 -20.01 2.50
C GLN A 384 -25.81 -20.55 3.94
N MET A 385 -24.77 -20.20 4.70
CA MET A 385 -24.62 -20.67 6.08
C MET A 385 -25.70 -20.11 7.02
N VAL A 386 -26.13 -18.87 6.82
CA VAL A 386 -27.22 -18.25 7.59
C VAL A 386 -28.56 -18.92 7.27
N GLU A 387 -28.85 -19.19 6.00
CA GLU A 387 -30.07 -19.89 5.57
C GLU A 387 -30.12 -21.34 6.09
N ASP A 388 -29.04 -22.10 5.91
CA ASP A 388 -28.95 -23.51 6.28
C ASP A 388 -28.61 -23.75 7.77
N ARG A 389 -28.48 -22.68 8.57
CA ARG A 389 -28.18 -22.68 10.03
C ARG A 389 -28.86 -23.83 10.80
N LYS A 390 -30.19 -23.95 10.68
CA LYS A 390 -30.98 -24.96 11.41
C LYS A 390 -30.65 -26.39 10.98
N LYS A 391 -30.33 -26.59 9.70
CA LYS A 391 -29.96 -27.88 9.13
C LYS A 391 -28.54 -28.27 9.54
N MET A 392 -27.60 -27.32 9.55
CA MET A 392 -26.23 -27.54 10.00
C MET A 392 -26.17 -27.97 11.48
N LEU A 393 -26.96 -27.35 12.36
CA LEU A 393 -27.07 -27.77 13.77
C LEU A 393 -27.52 -29.22 13.93
N LYS A 394 -28.50 -29.66 13.12
CA LYS A 394 -28.95 -31.05 13.11
C LYS A 394 -27.85 -31.99 12.60
N LEU A 395 -27.15 -31.60 11.53
CA LEU A 395 -26.10 -32.41 10.90
C LEU A 395 -24.88 -32.59 11.80
N ALA A 396 -24.54 -31.59 12.61
CA ALA A 396 -23.43 -31.65 13.56
C ALA A 396 -23.64 -32.68 14.69
N LYS A 397 -24.84 -33.30 14.80
CA LYS A 397 -25.20 -34.31 15.82
C LYS A 397 -24.80 -33.89 17.24
N THR A 398 -24.84 -32.58 17.52
CA THR A 398 -24.43 -32.03 18.81
C THR A 398 -25.53 -32.22 19.86
N LYS A 399 -25.12 -32.43 21.12
CA LYS A 399 -26.04 -32.39 22.28
C LYS A 399 -26.38 -30.94 22.68
N ARG A 400 -25.74 -29.94 22.08
CA ARG A 400 -26.05 -28.51 22.27
C ARG A 400 -27.36 -28.21 21.51
N SER A 401 -28.46 -27.97 22.22
CA SER A 401 -29.79 -27.67 21.65
C SER A 401 -30.39 -26.40 22.28
N GLY A 402 -31.06 -25.57 21.48
CA GLY A 402 -31.76 -24.36 21.97
C GLY A 402 -30.90 -23.08 21.96
N PRO A 403 -31.40 -21.93 22.46
CA PRO A 403 -30.78 -20.59 22.31
C PRO A 403 -29.40 -20.41 22.97
N THR A 404 -28.82 -21.43 23.61
CA THR A 404 -27.51 -21.40 24.27
C THR A 404 -26.30 -21.44 23.32
N TRP A 405 -26.52 -21.56 22.01
CA TRP A 405 -25.46 -21.42 21.01
C TRP A 405 -25.51 -20.06 20.28
N ASP A 406 -26.60 -19.29 20.44
CA ASP A 406 -26.85 -18.03 19.74
C ASP A 406 -25.82 -16.99 20.18
N ALA A 407 -24.64 -17.07 19.59
CA ALA A 407 -23.48 -16.31 20.02
C ALA A 407 -23.62 -14.83 19.65
N ASP A 408 -24.50 -14.52 18.70
CA ASP A 408 -24.68 -13.17 18.17
C ASP A 408 -26.08 -12.95 17.53
N PRO A 409 -27.09 -12.58 18.32
CA PRO A 409 -28.43 -12.26 17.81
C PRO A 409 -28.45 -11.08 16.84
N GLU A 410 -27.53 -10.12 16.98
CA GLU A 410 -27.45 -8.94 16.12
C GLU A 410 -26.98 -9.31 14.71
N PHE A 411 -25.99 -10.19 14.61
CA PHE A 411 -25.54 -10.75 13.33
C PHE A 411 -26.66 -11.49 12.60
N TYR A 412 -27.36 -12.39 13.31
CA TYR A 412 -28.43 -13.20 12.72
C TYR A 412 -29.74 -12.45 12.50
N GLY A 413 -29.94 -11.33 13.19
CA GLY A 413 -31.12 -10.47 13.02
C GLY A 413 -31.05 -9.57 11.78
N ARG A 414 -29.91 -9.54 11.08
CA ARG A 414 -29.73 -8.77 9.85
C ARG A 414 -29.80 -9.65 8.61
N ASP A 415 -30.14 -9.00 7.51
CA ASP A 415 -29.97 -9.57 6.18
C ASP A 415 -28.45 -9.74 5.91
N PRO A 416 -27.96 -10.95 5.57
CA PRO A 416 -26.55 -11.22 5.28
C PRO A 416 -25.95 -10.28 4.22
N THR A 417 -26.75 -9.80 3.26
CA THR A 417 -26.31 -8.87 2.21
C THR A 417 -25.94 -7.50 2.76
N THR A 418 -26.43 -7.14 3.95
CA THR A 418 -26.15 -5.85 4.62
C THR A 418 -24.92 -5.90 5.53
N LEU A 419 -24.25 -7.06 5.62
CA LEU A 419 -22.99 -7.18 6.35
C LEU A 419 -21.87 -6.49 5.57
N LEU A 420 -21.04 -5.76 6.32
CA LEU A 420 -19.87 -5.11 5.76
C LEU A 420 -18.78 -6.15 5.53
N ALA A 421 -18.29 -6.24 4.30
CA ALA A 421 -17.25 -7.19 3.92
C ALA A 421 -15.94 -6.45 3.63
N ARG A 422 -14.86 -6.90 4.27
CA ARG A 422 -13.49 -6.43 4.01
C ARG A 422 -12.66 -7.58 3.46
N THR A 423 -12.30 -7.51 2.18
CA THR A 423 -11.53 -8.56 1.49
C THR A 423 -10.08 -8.15 1.27
N TYR A 424 -9.14 -9.02 1.66
CA TYR A 424 -7.71 -8.80 1.42
C TYR A 424 -6.94 -10.09 1.19
N LEU A 425 -5.85 -9.98 0.44
CA LEU A 425 -4.89 -11.04 0.21
C LEU A 425 -3.87 -11.08 1.35
N THR A 426 -3.55 -12.27 1.82
CA THR A 426 -2.40 -12.48 2.70
C THR A 426 -1.78 -13.85 2.48
N SER A 427 -0.62 -14.10 3.10
CA SER A 427 -0.07 -15.46 3.10
C SER A 427 -0.75 -16.32 4.15
N GLY A 428 -1.05 -17.59 3.85
CA GLY A 428 -1.76 -18.49 4.77
C GLY A 428 -1.14 -18.56 6.17
N TRP A 429 0.20 -18.59 6.25
CA TRP A 429 0.90 -18.57 7.54
C TRP A 429 0.70 -17.27 8.33
N LYS A 430 0.60 -16.11 7.67
CA LYS A 430 0.37 -14.81 8.34
C LYS A 430 -1.05 -14.71 8.86
N TYR A 431 -2.02 -15.18 8.06
CA TYR A 431 -3.41 -15.32 8.52
C TYR A 431 -3.46 -16.18 9.79
N LYS A 432 -2.92 -17.40 9.74
CA LYS A 432 -2.91 -18.31 10.89
C LYS A 432 -2.19 -17.69 12.09
N HIS A 433 -1.01 -17.10 11.88
CA HIS A 433 -0.22 -16.47 12.95
C HIS A 433 -1.00 -15.38 13.68
N ARG A 434 -1.77 -14.56 12.95
CA ARG A 434 -2.62 -13.51 13.51
C ARG A 434 -3.83 -14.11 14.24
N MET A 435 -4.52 -15.09 13.65
CA MET A 435 -5.65 -15.76 14.30
C MET A 435 -5.27 -16.41 15.62
N MET A 436 -4.15 -17.12 15.69
CA MET A 436 -3.66 -17.76 16.93
C MET A 436 -3.32 -16.76 18.06
N ARG A 437 -3.27 -15.46 17.77
CA ARG A 437 -3.03 -14.38 18.75
C ARG A 437 -4.22 -13.45 18.89
N ASN A 438 -5.36 -13.83 18.32
CA ASN A 438 -6.59 -13.09 18.41
C ASN A 438 -7.40 -13.53 19.64
N THR A 439 -8.48 -12.81 19.95
CA THR A 439 -9.39 -13.10 21.06
C THR A 439 -10.51 -14.08 20.68
N ALA A 440 -10.45 -14.68 19.48
CA ALA A 440 -11.44 -15.65 19.01
C ALA A 440 -11.61 -16.85 19.98
N ALA A 441 -12.74 -17.55 19.87
CA ALA A 441 -13.06 -18.68 20.74
C ALA A 441 -12.01 -19.81 20.61
N PRO A 442 -11.60 -20.47 21.71
CA PRO A 442 -10.62 -21.56 21.66
C PRO A 442 -10.99 -22.68 20.68
N GLU A 443 -12.27 -23.06 20.64
CA GLU A 443 -12.76 -24.10 19.73
C GLU A 443 -12.58 -23.71 18.24
N LEU A 444 -12.67 -22.42 17.90
CA LEU A 444 -12.36 -21.92 16.54
C LEU A 444 -10.85 -21.94 16.25
N LEU A 445 -10.05 -21.54 17.23
CA LEU A 445 -8.59 -21.53 17.12
C LEU A 445 -8.01 -22.94 16.98
N ASP A 446 -8.60 -23.93 17.64
CA ASP A 446 -8.21 -25.34 17.53
C ASP A 446 -8.40 -25.85 16.09
N GLU A 447 -9.54 -25.55 15.47
CA GLU A 447 -9.80 -25.94 14.08
C GLU A 447 -8.87 -25.20 13.10
N ILE A 448 -8.71 -23.88 13.22
CA ILE A 448 -7.80 -23.09 12.36
C ILE A 448 -6.33 -23.52 12.54
N GLY A 449 -5.93 -23.84 13.77
CA GLY A 449 -4.55 -24.18 14.13
C GLY A 449 -4.00 -25.36 13.34
N VAL A 450 -4.84 -26.37 13.10
CA VAL A 450 -4.46 -27.60 12.39
C VAL A 450 -4.63 -27.54 10.87
N MET A 451 -5.29 -26.52 10.32
CA MET A 451 -5.53 -26.41 8.88
C MET A 451 -4.23 -26.19 8.09
N GLN A 452 -4.02 -26.93 7.01
CA GLN A 452 -2.98 -26.59 6.04
C GLN A 452 -3.53 -25.52 5.10
N LEU A 453 -2.77 -24.43 4.93
CA LEU A 453 -3.19 -23.30 4.10
C LEU A 453 -2.19 -23.10 2.95
N PRO A 454 -2.68 -22.75 1.75
CA PRO A 454 -1.81 -22.45 0.61
C PRO A 454 -0.98 -21.19 0.89
N ARG A 455 -0.02 -20.94 -0.02
CA ARG A 455 0.89 -19.79 0.11
C ARG A 455 0.13 -18.48 0.22
N PHE A 456 -0.93 -18.31 -0.55
CA PHE A 456 -1.77 -17.12 -0.57
C PHE A 456 -3.23 -17.48 -0.36
N VAL A 457 -3.91 -16.70 0.46
CA VAL A 457 -5.35 -16.83 0.72
C VAL A 457 -5.99 -15.46 0.62
N TRP A 458 -7.21 -15.44 0.10
CA TRP A 458 -8.12 -14.31 0.27
C TRP A 458 -8.85 -14.51 1.60
N VAL A 459 -8.94 -13.44 2.38
CA VAL A 459 -9.72 -13.42 3.63
C VAL A 459 -10.75 -12.33 3.49
N THR A 460 -12.01 -12.67 3.68
CA THR A 460 -13.12 -11.73 3.76
C THR A 460 -13.63 -11.72 5.20
N GLU A 461 -13.43 -10.60 5.87
CA GLU A 461 -13.94 -10.34 7.23
C GLU A 461 -15.33 -9.72 7.14
N PHE A 462 -16.28 -10.22 7.96
CA PHE A 462 -17.65 -9.72 8.05
C PHE A 462 -17.90 -9.06 9.39
N SER A 463 -18.42 -7.84 9.34
CA SER A 463 -18.68 -6.98 10.49
C SER A 463 -20.04 -6.32 10.39
N LEU A 464 -20.62 -5.94 11.54
CA LEU A 464 -21.73 -4.99 11.56
C LEU A 464 -21.20 -3.58 11.25
N PRO A 465 -22.00 -2.68 10.69
CA PRO A 465 -21.55 -1.31 10.43
C PRO A 465 -20.97 -0.61 11.68
N ALA A 466 -21.58 -0.83 12.84
CA ALA A 466 -21.12 -0.27 14.13
C ALA A 466 -19.77 -0.85 14.60
N ASP A 467 -19.36 -2.02 14.11
CA ASP A 467 -18.13 -2.68 14.55
C ASP A 467 -16.86 -2.06 13.94
N ILE A 468 -16.98 -1.17 12.95
CA ILE A 468 -15.81 -0.63 12.23
C ILE A 468 -15.66 0.89 12.33
N VAL A 469 -16.64 1.60 12.91
CA VAL A 469 -16.69 3.07 12.90
C VAL A 469 -15.56 3.70 13.70
N ASP A 470 -15.13 3.06 14.79
CA ASP A 470 -14.17 3.65 15.73
C ASP A 470 -12.79 3.84 15.06
N PRO A 471 -12.16 5.02 15.18
CA PRO A 471 -10.82 5.24 14.65
C PRO A 471 -9.77 4.33 15.31
N ASP A 472 -9.98 3.92 16.57
CA ASP A 472 -9.11 2.99 17.28
C ASP A 472 -9.32 1.55 16.76
N PRO A 473 -8.30 0.93 16.13
CA PRO A 473 -8.40 -0.45 15.64
C PRO A 473 -8.71 -1.47 16.75
N CYS A 474 -8.35 -1.20 18.01
CA CYS A 474 -8.61 -2.08 19.15
C CYS A 474 -10.07 -2.10 19.59
N LYS A 475 -10.91 -1.19 19.07
CA LYS A 475 -12.35 -1.19 19.32
C LYS A 475 -13.16 -1.73 18.14
N ARG A 476 -12.47 -2.06 17.04
CA ARG A 476 -13.12 -2.64 15.86
C ARG A 476 -13.27 -4.15 16.02
N LEU A 477 -14.33 -4.70 15.44
CA LEU A 477 -14.69 -6.11 15.61
C LEU A 477 -15.06 -6.80 14.30
N VAL A 478 -14.75 -8.10 14.24
CA VAL A 478 -15.14 -9.05 13.19
C VAL A 478 -16.05 -10.10 13.82
N ARG A 479 -17.16 -10.38 13.15
CA ARG A 479 -18.22 -11.30 13.60
C ARG A 479 -18.07 -12.67 12.94
N GLY A 480 -17.59 -12.69 11.70
CA GLY A 480 -17.34 -13.89 10.93
C GLY A 480 -16.27 -13.65 9.86
N HIS A 481 -15.74 -14.71 9.27
CA HIS A 481 -14.83 -14.59 8.15
C HIS A 481 -14.85 -15.82 7.25
N VAL A 482 -14.48 -15.63 5.99
CA VAL A 482 -14.29 -16.70 5.01
C VAL A 482 -12.85 -16.62 4.49
N VAL A 483 -12.21 -17.77 4.35
CA VAL A 483 -10.86 -17.89 3.76
C VAL A 483 -10.95 -18.73 2.50
N ILE A 484 -10.43 -18.17 1.41
CA ILE A 484 -10.50 -18.72 0.06
C ILE A 484 -9.10 -18.96 -0.45
N ASP A 485 -8.88 -20.07 -1.15
CA ASP A 485 -7.62 -20.35 -1.83
C ASP A 485 -7.41 -19.36 -2.97
N ALA A 486 -6.39 -18.50 -2.84
CA ALA A 486 -6.03 -17.55 -3.89
C ALA A 486 -5.23 -18.20 -5.03
N THR A 487 -4.78 -19.44 -4.84
CA THR A 487 -3.90 -20.21 -5.72
C THR A 487 -4.61 -21.34 -6.47
N GLY A 488 -5.90 -21.54 -6.21
CA GLY A 488 -6.75 -22.50 -6.90
C GLY A 488 -7.56 -21.89 -8.04
N ASN A 489 -8.36 -22.73 -8.71
CA ASN A 489 -9.31 -22.28 -9.74
C ASN A 489 -10.68 -21.97 -9.11
N ARG A 490 -11.39 -20.96 -9.63
CA ARG A 490 -12.73 -20.57 -9.17
C ARG A 490 -13.81 -21.64 -9.38
N PHE A 491 -13.54 -22.62 -10.24
CA PHE A 491 -14.47 -23.69 -10.61
C PHE A 491 -14.27 -24.96 -9.80
N ASP A 492 -13.24 -25.02 -8.95
CA ASP A 492 -13.04 -26.17 -8.09
C ASP A 492 -13.99 -26.04 -6.88
N ASP A 493 -14.70 -27.12 -6.56
CA ASP A 493 -15.67 -27.18 -5.45
C ASP A 493 -15.04 -26.85 -4.06
N GLY A 494 -13.70 -26.74 -3.99
CA GLY A 494 -12.90 -26.43 -2.80
C GLY A 494 -12.23 -25.06 -2.76
N ALA A 495 -12.78 -24.05 -3.46
CA ALA A 495 -12.23 -22.69 -3.36
C ALA A 495 -12.30 -22.11 -1.93
N VAL A 496 -13.34 -22.47 -1.16
CA VAL A 496 -13.51 -22.03 0.24
C VAL A 496 -12.82 -22.99 1.20
N LEU A 497 -11.67 -22.58 1.73
CA LEU A 497 -10.89 -23.37 2.69
C LEU A 497 -11.58 -23.43 4.06
N LEU A 498 -12.13 -22.31 4.52
CA LEU A 498 -12.97 -22.26 5.71
C LEU A 498 -13.96 -21.10 5.67
N ALA A 499 -15.06 -21.27 6.39
CA ALA A 499 -16.05 -20.25 6.65
C ALA A 499 -16.49 -20.32 8.12
N HIS A 500 -16.48 -19.16 8.76
CA HIS A 500 -16.87 -18.96 10.14
C HIS A 500 -17.94 -17.87 10.22
N ILE A 501 -19.06 -18.20 10.86
CA ILE A 501 -20.07 -17.25 11.33
C ILE A 501 -20.35 -17.54 12.81
N PRO A 502 -20.97 -16.62 13.58
CA PRO A 502 -21.12 -16.79 15.03
C PRO A 502 -21.71 -18.15 15.46
N GLY A 503 -20.88 -19.01 16.05
CA GLY A 503 -21.26 -20.34 16.55
C GLY A 503 -21.18 -21.48 15.53
N ILE A 504 -20.83 -21.22 14.26
CA ILE A 504 -20.73 -22.25 13.21
C ILE A 504 -19.39 -22.10 12.48
N PHE A 505 -18.63 -23.19 12.44
CA PHE A 505 -17.43 -23.33 11.62
C PHE A 505 -17.62 -24.44 10.58
N MET A 506 -17.25 -24.13 9.35
CA MET A 506 -17.06 -25.08 8.27
C MET A 506 -15.64 -24.95 7.74
N GLY A 507 -14.93 -26.06 7.55
CA GLY A 507 -13.59 -26.04 6.96
C GLY A 507 -13.30 -27.29 6.17
N GLU A 508 -12.46 -27.16 5.16
CA GLU A 508 -11.94 -28.30 4.42
C GLU A 508 -10.91 -29.05 5.26
N ALA A 509 -10.97 -30.38 5.16
CA ALA A 509 -9.99 -31.27 5.76
C ALA A 509 -9.50 -32.27 4.73
N PHE A 510 -8.19 -32.31 4.57
CA PHE A 510 -7.49 -33.27 3.73
C PHE A 510 -6.96 -34.41 4.59
N ASP A 511 -7.10 -35.64 4.10
CA ASP A 511 -6.43 -36.80 4.69
C ASP A 511 -4.99 -36.88 4.14
N GLY A 512 -4.01 -36.57 5.00
CA GLY A 512 -2.60 -36.57 4.63
C GLY A 512 -2.07 -37.96 4.23
N ASP A 513 -2.75 -39.03 4.66
CA ASP A 513 -2.41 -40.40 4.31
C ASP A 513 -2.99 -40.82 2.94
N LYS A 514 -3.90 -40.00 2.37
CA LYS A 514 -4.55 -40.24 1.07
C LYS A 514 -4.55 -38.98 0.19
N PRO A 515 -3.37 -38.56 -0.29
CA PRO A 515 -3.28 -37.41 -1.17
C PRO A 515 -4.06 -37.66 -2.48
N GLY A 516 -5.00 -36.77 -2.80
CA GLY A 516 -5.82 -36.82 -4.01
C GLY A 516 -7.29 -37.24 -3.79
N ASP A 517 -7.65 -37.70 -2.60
CA ASP A 517 -9.06 -37.91 -2.23
C ASP A 517 -9.80 -36.56 -2.14
N GLU A 518 -11.12 -36.58 -2.38
CA GLU A 518 -11.97 -35.41 -2.19
C GLU A 518 -11.84 -34.87 -0.76
N ALA A 519 -11.74 -33.55 -0.65
CA ALA A 519 -11.68 -32.88 0.65
C ALA A 519 -12.95 -33.18 1.46
N ALA A 520 -12.78 -33.56 2.72
CA ALA A 520 -13.91 -33.74 3.61
C ALA A 520 -14.28 -32.40 4.26
N THR A 521 -15.56 -32.05 4.24
CA THR A 521 -16.05 -30.86 4.97
C THR A 521 -16.19 -31.18 6.46
N ARG A 522 -15.42 -30.49 7.30
CA ARG A 522 -15.60 -30.48 8.76
C ARG A 522 -16.61 -29.41 9.14
N LEU A 523 -17.68 -29.83 9.82
CA LEU A 523 -18.66 -28.94 10.44
C LEU A 523 -18.53 -29.00 11.96
N ARG A 524 -18.43 -27.84 12.61
CA ARG A 524 -18.33 -27.69 14.08
C ARG A 524 -19.27 -26.60 14.58
N ILE A 525 -19.85 -26.85 15.75
CA ILE A 525 -20.66 -25.87 16.49
C ILE A 525 -19.81 -25.31 17.61
N ILE A 526 -19.45 -24.05 17.50
CA ILE A 526 -18.60 -23.33 18.45
C ILE A 526 -19.47 -22.79 19.59
N GLY A 527 -19.08 -23.08 20.82
CA GLY A 527 -19.73 -22.60 22.04
C GLY A 527 -19.03 -21.38 22.59
N ASN A 528 -19.79 -20.44 23.17
CA ASN A 528 -19.29 -19.16 23.65
C ASN A 528 -18.46 -18.41 22.59
N ASP A 529 -18.90 -18.50 21.34
CA ASP A 529 -18.28 -17.76 20.25
C ASP A 529 -18.43 -16.25 20.49
N ARG A 530 -17.49 -15.47 19.98
CA ARG A 530 -17.47 -14.02 20.19
C ARG A 530 -16.77 -13.32 19.05
N ALA A 531 -17.14 -12.06 18.85
CA ALA A 531 -16.41 -11.18 17.97
C ALA A 531 -14.95 -11.04 18.39
N TYR A 532 -14.07 -10.82 17.42
CA TYR A 532 -12.62 -10.72 17.60
C TYR A 532 -12.04 -9.60 16.72
N PHE A 533 -10.74 -9.32 16.86
CA PHE A 533 -10.14 -8.17 16.20
C PHE A 533 -9.96 -8.37 14.68
N PRO A 534 -10.23 -7.34 13.85
CA PRO A 534 -9.94 -7.39 12.42
C PRO A 534 -8.43 -7.38 12.16
N LYS A 535 -8.03 -7.66 10.91
CA LYS A 535 -6.64 -7.40 10.51
C LYS A 535 -6.29 -5.92 10.67
N VAL A 536 -5.25 -5.65 11.45
CA VAL A 536 -4.58 -4.33 11.51
C VAL A 536 -3.26 -4.39 10.75
N ARG A 537 -3.02 -3.38 9.90
CA ARG A 537 -1.86 -3.38 9.00
C ARG A 537 -0.57 -3.08 9.78
N GLY A 538 0.37 -4.01 9.72
CA GLY A 538 1.69 -3.89 10.38
C GLY A 538 1.77 -4.65 11.70
N TRP A 539 0.63 -4.95 12.30
CA TRP A 539 0.55 -5.73 13.52
C TRP A 539 0.79 -7.22 13.27
N ARG A 540 1.62 -7.84 14.11
CA ARG A 540 1.83 -9.29 14.14
C ARG A 540 0.87 -9.98 15.11
N ASP A 541 0.41 -9.24 16.11
CA ASP A 541 -0.49 -9.68 17.17
C ASP A 541 -1.34 -8.50 17.66
N PHE A 542 -2.14 -8.73 18.71
CA PHE A 542 -3.06 -7.74 19.28
C PHE A 542 -2.70 -7.40 20.73
N THR A 543 -1.42 -7.55 21.11
CA THR A 543 -0.96 -7.23 22.47
C THR A 543 -1.14 -5.75 22.81
N GLU A 544 -1.04 -4.87 21.80
CA GLU A 544 -1.32 -3.43 21.92
C GLU A 544 -2.74 -3.15 22.44
N CYS A 545 -3.72 -4.00 22.09
CA CYS A 545 -5.11 -3.87 22.56
C CYS A 545 -5.34 -4.37 23.99
N ALA A 546 -4.38 -5.12 24.56
CA ALA A 546 -4.45 -5.57 25.95
C ALA A 546 -3.98 -4.49 26.93
N ILE A 547 -3.25 -3.48 26.46
CA ILE A 547 -2.77 -2.35 27.24
C ILE A 547 -3.81 -1.24 27.15
N GLN A 548 -4.83 -1.27 28.01
CA GLN A 548 -5.55 -0.01 28.29
C GLN A 548 -4.56 0.94 28.98
N PRO A 549 -4.38 2.20 28.53
CA PRO A 549 -3.67 3.17 29.33
C PRO A 549 -4.40 3.27 30.67
N ALA A 550 -3.64 3.15 31.75
CA ALA A 550 -4.15 3.43 33.09
C ALA A 550 -4.86 4.77 33.04
N THR A 551 -6.14 4.76 33.42
CA THR A 551 -6.97 5.94 33.63
C THR A 551 -6.16 6.99 34.39
N ALA A 552 -5.89 8.12 33.75
CA ALA A 552 -5.37 9.28 34.44
C ALA A 552 -6.41 9.73 35.47
N ALA A 553 -5.94 9.95 36.70
CA ALA A 553 -6.70 10.31 37.88
C ALA A 553 -7.43 11.66 37.75
#